data_AF-A0AA43UEJ6-F1
#
_entry.id   AF-A0AA43UEJ6-F1
#
_cell.length_a   1.000
_cell.length_b   1.000
_cell.length_c   1.000
_cell.angle_alpha   90.00
_cell.angle_beta   90.00
_cell.angle_gamma   90.00
#
_symmetry.space_group_name_H-M   'P 1'
#
loop_
_entity.id
_entity.type
_entity.pdbx_description
1 polymer ?
#
loop_
_entity_poly.entity_id
_entity_poly.type
_entity_poly.pdbx_seq_one_letter_code
_entity_poly.pdbx_strand_id
1 'polypeptide(L)'
;MEGKVLGRIGMFTSLFFPAMWAIAAKLDKDWTFGHNSLSAMGVSSVPLTAILFNVACIVTGALIVLYFYELAKKDHGGGVAGAYIASLSGVFLSMVGVFNLNTGAFHYFFATVFGLLATTGVVFYTMRDINRRRGPQSILTFTMLLLGLFVTLNFRFEIWEPIVVILGLAWLFLFSVGTFKPTWFWRVVIDFIESEIEQHEN
;
A
#
# COMPACT_ATOMS: atom_id res chain seq x y z
N MET A 1 10.35 4.28 -19.30
CA MET A 1 11.14 4.08 -18.07
C MET A 1 11.60 2.63 -17.95
N GLU A 2 12.85 2.33 -17.60
CA GLU A 2 13.31 0.94 -17.42
C GLU A 2 12.61 0.23 -16.25
N GLY A 3 12.52 -1.11 -16.28
CA GLY A 3 11.92 -1.91 -15.19
C GLY A 3 12.62 -1.68 -13.83
N LYS A 4 13.94 -1.49 -13.85
CA LYS A 4 14.74 -1.18 -12.65
C LYS A 4 14.36 0.15 -12.00
N VAL A 5 14.13 1.19 -12.80
CA VAL A 5 13.75 2.51 -12.31
C VAL A 5 12.34 2.46 -11.73
N LEU A 6 11.41 1.77 -12.41
CA LEU A 6 10.04 1.61 -11.93
C LEU A 6 9.98 0.88 -10.58
N GLY A 7 10.71 -0.23 -10.43
CA GLY A 7 10.78 -0.95 -9.16
C GLY A 7 11.35 -0.10 -8.02
N ARG A 8 12.33 0.77 -8.30
CA ARG A 8 12.87 1.72 -7.30
C ARG A 8 11.84 2.76 -6.87
N ILE A 9 11.05 3.30 -7.81
CA ILE A 9 9.96 4.23 -7.48
C ILE A 9 8.97 3.53 -6.55
N GLY A 10 8.53 2.32 -6.88
CA GLY A 10 7.59 1.58 -6.04
C GLY A 10 8.12 1.30 -4.63
N MET A 11 9.38 0.84 -4.50
CA MET A 11 10.03 0.65 -3.19
C MET A 11 10.14 1.96 -2.40
N PHE A 12 10.56 3.06 -3.05
CA PHE A 12 10.63 4.36 -2.40
C PHE A 12 9.26 4.84 -1.93
N THR A 13 8.23 4.66 -2.76
CA THR A 13 6.83 4.99 -2.45
C THR A 13 6.35 4.29 -1.17
N SER A 14 6.63 2.99 -1.07
CA SER A 14 6.24 2.18 0.10
C SER A 14 7.00 2.54 1.38
N LEU A 15 8.18 3.18 1.29
CA LEU A 15 9.00 3.56 2.44
C LEU A 15 8.81 5.02 2.86
N PHE A 16 8.40 5.89 1.93
CA PHE A 16 8.24 7.32 2.21
C PHE A 16 7.16 7.60 3.25
N PHE A 17 5.95 7.07 3.05
CA PHE A 17 4.84 7.25 3.99
C PHE A 17 5.17 6.75 5.41
N PRO A 18 5.63 5.50 5.63
CA PRO A 18 5.90 5.01 6.97
C PRO A 18 7.06 5.76 7.65
N ALA A 19 8.05 6.26 6.90
CA ALA A 19 9.09 7.11 7.48
C ALA A 19 8.51 8.44 8.01
N MET A 20 7.68 9.11 7.23
CA MET A 20 7.03 10.35 7.67
C MET A 20 6.05 10.10 8.82
N TRP A 21 5.27 9.02 8.74
CA TRP A 21 4.37 8.59 9.79
C TRP A 21 5.12 8.28 11.11
N ALA A 22 6.23 7.54 11.07
CA ALA A 22 7.01 7.24 12.27
C ALA A 22 7.57 8.51 12.94
N ILE A 23 7.99 9.50 12.15
CA ILE A 23 8.42 10.80 12.67
C ILE A 23 7.24 11.54 13.30
N ALA A 24 6.09 11.60 12.61
CA ALA A 24 4.88 12.24 13.12
C ALA A 24 4.39 11.59 14.43
N ALA A 25 4.36 10.26 14.50
CA ALA A 25 4.01 9.49 15.69
C ALA A 25 4.92 9.80 16.89
N LYS A 26 6.20 10.09 16.64
CA LYS A 26 7.16 10.44 17.70
C LYS A 26 6.97 11.87 18.22
N LEU A 27 6.47 12.76 17.37
CA LEU A 27 6.24 14.17 17.70
C LEU A 27 4.92 14.40 18.44
N ASP A 28 3.90 13.61 18.13
CA ASP A 28 2.58 13.69 18.74
C ASP A 28 2.42 12.67 19.87
N LYS A 29 2.50 13.15 21.12
CA LYS A 29 2.35 12.29 22.31
C LYS A 29 0.91 11.89 22.59
N ASP A 30 -0.05 12.59 22.01
CA ASP A 30 -1.48 12.35 22.23
C ASP A 30 -2.02 11.31 21.24
N TRP A 31 -1.30 11.08 20.14
CA TRP A 31 -1.60 10.00 19.20
C TRP A 31 -1.02 8.67 19.67
N THR A 32 -1.89 7.66 19.80
CA THR A 32 -1.52 6.30 20.18
C THR A 32 -2.08 5.29 19.18
N PHE A 33 -1.22 4.39 18.69
CA PHE A 33 -1.60 3.32 17.78
C PHE A 33 -2.71 2.45 18.40
N GLY A 34 -3.78 2.19 17.63
CA GLY A 34 -4.91 1.36 18.07
C GLY A 34 -5.92 2.09 18.98
N HIS A 35 -5.61 3.31 19.43
CA HIS A 35 -6.53 4.17 20.17
C HIS A 35 -7.02 5.35 19.32
N ASN A 36 -6.15 5.90 18.47
CA ASN A 36 -6.48 6.97 17.54
C ASN A 36 -6.42 6.44 16.10
N SER A 37 -7.29 6.98 15.24
CA SER A 37 -7.20 6.73 13.81
C SER A 37 -5.86 7.27 13.27
N LEU A 38 -5.30 6.62 12.26
CA LEU A 38 -4.11 7.10 11.55
C LEU A 38 -4.37 8.50 10.97
N SER A 39 -5.55 8.71 10.39
CA SER A 39 -6.01 10.01 9.89
C SER A 39 -6.04 11.13 10.93
N ALA A 40 -6.15 10.82 12.23
CA ALA A 40 -6.15 11.81 13.32
C ALA A 40 -4.86 12.64 13.36
N MET A 41 -3.73 12.07 12.92
CA MET A 41 -2.47 12.82 12.82
C MET A 41 -2.60 14.03 11.88
N GLY A 42 -3.42 13.95 10.84
CA GLY A 42 -3.64 15.03 9.87
C GLY A 42 -4.31 16.28 10.45
N VAL A 43 -4.82 16.21 11.68
CA VAL A 43 -5.43 17.31 12.42
C VAL A 43 -4.82 17.48 13.82
N SER A 44 -3.62 16.94 14.03
CA SER A 44 -2.89 17.04 15.29
C SER A 44 -2.76 18.49 15.77
N SER A 45 -2.81 18.67 17.09
CA SER A 45 -2.50 19.95 17.75
C SER A 45 -1.04 20.36 17.58
N VAL A 46 -0.14 19.40 17.32
CA VAL A 46 1.27 19.62 16.98
C VAL A 46 1.35 19.94 15.48
N PRO A 47 1.61 21.21 15.07
CA PRO A 47 1.49 21.61 13.67
C PRO A 47 2.39 20.81 12.73
N LEU A 48 3.60 20.47 13.18
CA LEU A 48 4.55 19.69 12.38
C LEU A 48 4.05 18.25 12.13
N THR A 49 3.37 17.61 13.09
CA THR A 49 2.76 16.29 12.92
C THR A 49 1.70 16.32 11.83
N ALA A 50 0.79 17.30 11.89
CA ALA A 50 -0.26 17.48 10.89
C ALA A 50 0.32 17.72 9.49
N ILE A 51 1.35 18.56 9.38
CA ILE A 51 2.04 18.81 8.12
C ILE A 51 2.69 17.53 7.58
N LEU A 52 3.46 16.81 8.41
CA LEU A 52 4.15 15.59 7.99
C LEU A 52 3.17 14.53 7.47
N PHE A 53 2.07 14.29 8.18
CA PHE A 53 1.06 13.32 7.77
C PHE A 53 0.39 13.71 6.44
N ASN A 54 -0.10 14.95 6.34
CA ASN A 54 -0.83 15.41 5.16
C ASN A 54 0.09 15.47 3.92
N VAL A 55 1.33 15.94 4.08
CA VAL A 55 2.34 15.91 3.01
C VAL A 55 2.71 14.48 2.63
N ALA A 56 2.79 13.56 3.60
CA ALA A 56 3.02 12.14 3.32
C ALA A 56 1.91 11.56 2.44
N CYS A 57 0.63 11.82 2.74
CA CYS A 57 -0.49 11.42 1.89
C CYS A 57 -0.36 12.00 0.47
N ILE A 58 -0.09 13.30 0.34
CA ILE A 58 0.04 14.00 -0.95
C ILE A 58 1.15 13.38 -1.80
N VAL A 59 2.36 13.29 -1.25
CA VAL A 59 3.54 12.82 -1.97
C VAL A 59 3.43 11.34 -2.28
N THR A 60 3.01 10.50 -1.33
CA THR A 60 2.81 9.06 -1.59
C THR A 60 1.72 8.84 -2.63
N GLY A 61 0.62 9.59 -2.58
CA GLY A 61 -0.42 9.53 -3.61
C GLY A 61 0.11 9.87 -5.01
N ALA A 62 0.90 10.93 -5.14
CA ALA A 62 1.54 11.31 -6.41
C ALA A 62 2.53 10.26 -6.91
N LEU A 63 3.29 9.64 -6.01
CA LEU A 63 4.21 8.55 -6.34
C LEU A 63 3.47 7.27 -6.76
N ILE A 64 2.34 6.95 -6.13
CA ILE A 64 1.43 5.86 -6.54
C ILE A 64 0.90 6.12 -7.96
N VAL A 65 0.44 7.35 -8.24
CA VAL A 65 -0.01 7.76 -9.58
C VAL A 65 1.09 7.46 -10.60
N LEU A 66 2.30 7.97 -10.37
CA LEU A 66 3.43 7.81 -11.27
C LEU A 66 3.80 6.33 -11.46
N TYR A 67 3.92 5.57 -10.37
CA TYR A 67 4.29 4.16 -10.40
C TYR A 67 3.29 3.34 -11.22
N PHE A 68 1.99 3.42 -10.88
CA PHE A 68 1.00 2.60 -11.55
C PHE A 68 0.69 3.08 -12.98
N TYR A 69 0.79 4.37 -13.26
CA TYR A 69 0.65 4.88 -14.63
C TYR A 69 1.78 4.36 -15.54
N GLU A 70 3.03 4.38 -15.07
CA GLU A 70 4.17 3.83 -15.81
C GLU A 70 4.11 2.30 -15.89
N LEU A 71 3.53 1.64 -14.89
CA LEU A 71 3.30 0.20 -14.92
C LEU A 71 2.20 -0.18 -15.95
N ALA A 72 1.13 0.61 -16.06
CA ALA A 72 0.05 0.41 -17.02
C ALA A 72 0.57 0.37 -18.47
N LYS A 73 1.48 1.28 -18.82
CA LYS A 73 2.10 1.36 -20.15
C LYS A 73 2.91 0.12 -20.54
N LYS A 74 3.36 -0.67 -19.55
CA LYS A 74 4.17 -1.87 -19.75
C LYS A 74 3.37 -3.16 -19.59
N ASP A 75 2.10 -3.04 -19.21
CA ASP A 75 1.23 -4.19 -18.98
C ASP A 75 0.26 -4.39 -20.14
N HIS A 76 -0.42 -5.53 -20.15
CA HIS A 76 -1.38 -5.91 -21.18
C HIS A 76 -2.59 -6.61 -20.55
N GLY A 77 -3.77 -6.45 -21.15
CA GLY A 77 -5.02 -7.07 -20.68
C GLY A 77 -5.47 -6.55 -19.31
N GLY A 78 -5.98 -7.43 -18.44
CA GLY A 78 -6.53 -7.07 -17.13
C GLY A 78 -5.57 -6.34 -16.18
N GLY A 79 -4.24 -6.49 -16.38
CA GLY A 79 -3.24 -5.75 -15.63
C GLY A 79 -3.25 -4.24 -15.90
N VAL A 80 -3.65 -3.81 -17.10
CA VAL A 80 -3.75 -2.39 -17.47
C VAL A 80 -4.89 -1.71 -16.72
N ALA A 81 -6.05 -2.35 -16.64
CA ALA A 81 -7.20 -1.83 -15.91
C ALA A 81 -6.88 -1.68 -14.41
N GLY A 82 -6.28 -2.72 -13.80
CA GLY A 82 -5.85 -2.67 -12.40
C GLY A 82 -4.83 -1.55 -12.15
N ALA A 83 -3.89 -1.34 -13.07
CA ALA A 83 -2.91 -0.26 -13.00
C ALA A 83 -3.56 1.14 -13.02
N TYR A 84 -4.48 1.39 -13.96
CA TYR A 84 -5.15 2.69 -14.01
C TYR A 84 -6.03 2.94 -12.79
N ILE A 85 -6.73 1.92 -12.29
CA ILE A 85 -7.52 2.01 -11.05
C ILE A 85 -6.61 2.33 -9.85
N ALA A 86 -5.50 1.63 -9.71
CA ALA A 86 -4.52 1.89 -8.65
C ALA A 86 -3.87 3.27 -8.80
N SER A 87 -3.59 3.72 -10.02
CA SER A 87 -3.11 5.08 -10.29
C SER A 87 -4.14 6.12 -9.83
N LEU A 88 -5.42 5.93 -10.13
CA LEU A 88 -6.49 6.80 -9.67
C LEU A 88 -6.60 6.82 -8.14
N SER A 89 -6.42 5.68 -7.46
CA SER A 89 -6.38 5.65 -5.99
C SER A 89 -5.30 6.56 -5.41
N GLY A 90 -4.15 6.70 -6.09
CA GLY A 90 -3.10 7.65 -5.70
C GLY A 90 -3.57 9.10 -5.72
N VAL A 91 -4.39 9.49 -6.70
CA VAL A 91 -5.02 10.83 -6.73
C VAL A 91 -5.89 11.03 -5.49
N PHE A 92 -6.73 10.04 -5.16
CA PHE A 92 -7.60 10.11 -3.98
C PHE A 92 -6.81 10.14 -2.67
N LEU A 93 -5.71 9.40 -2.55
CA LEU A 93 -4.81 9.48 -1.40
C LEU A 93 -4.20 10.89 -1.28
N SER A 94 -3.82 11.53 -2.39
CA SER A 94 -3.36 12.91 -2.32
C SER A 94 -4.46 13.85 -1.83
N MET A 95 -5.70 13.63 -2.26
CA MET A 95 -6.85 14.41 -1.79
C MET A 95 -7.16 14.17 -0.31
N VAL A 96 -6.88 12.98 0.25
CA VAL A 96 -6.97 12.74 1.71
C VAL A 96 -6.01 13.65 2.48
N GLY A 97 -4.81 13.92 1.95
CA GLY A 97 -3.87 14.88 2.56
C GLY A 97 -4.29 16.34 2.42
N VAL A 98 -5.03 16.70 1.36
CA VAL A 98 -5.57 18.06 1.16
C VAL A 98 -6.81 18.28 2.03
N PHE A 99 -7.73 17.33 2.05
CA PHE A 99 -8.97 17.34 2.82
C PHE A 99 -8.80 16.50 4.08
N ASN A 100 -8.16 17.08 5.10
CA ASN A 100 -7.94 16.41 6.39
C ASN A 100 -9.25 16.22 7.18
N LEU A 101 -9.21 15.52 8.32
CA LEU A 101 -10.41 15.18 9.12
C LEU A 101 -11.29 16.38 9.51
N ASN A 102 -10.73 17.59 9.65
CA ASN A 102 -11.51 18.80 9.98
C ASN A 102 -12.46 19.21 8.83
N THR A 103 -12.22 18.73 7.61
CA THR A 103 -13.11 18.94 6.46
C THR A 103 -14.32 18.00 6.45
N GLY A 104 -14.42 17.08 7.41
CA GLY A 104 -15.58 16.22 7.65
C GLY A 104 -15.93 15.35 6.44
N ALA A 105 -17.11 15.58 5.85
CA ALA A 105 -17.65 14.75 4.77
C ALA A 105 -16.71 14.60 3.56
N PHE A 106 -15.94 15.66 3.23
CA PHE A 106 -14.97 15.58 2.12
C PHE A 106 -13.86 14.58 2.41
N HIS A 107 -13.27 14.62 3.61
CA HIS A 107 -12.25 13.66 4.02
C HIS A 107 -12.75 12.21 3.90
N TYR A 108 -13.93 11.94 4.47
CA TYR A 108 -14.50 10.59 4.44
C TYR A 108 -14.78 10.12 3.01
N PHE A 109 -15.31 10.98 2.15
CA PHE A 109 -15.50 10.65 0.74
C PHE A 109 -14.19 10.26 0.06
N PHE A 110 -13.14 11.08 0.16
CA PHE A 110 -11.87 10.80 -0.50
C PHE A 110 -11.17 9.56 0.08
N ALA A 111 -11.21 9.37 1.40
CA ALA A 111 -10.63 8.21 2.08
C ALA A 111 -11.36 6.90 1.71
N THR A 112 -12.68 6.90 1.68
CA THR A 112 -13.48 5.72 1.28
C THR A 112 -13.24 5.36 -0.18
N VAL A 113 -13.27 6.35 -1.09
CA VAL A 113 -13.04 6.09 -2.52
C VAL A 113 -11.59 5.66 -2.78
N PHE A 114 -10.61 6.24 -2.07
CA PHE A 114 -9.23 5.76 -2.07
C PHE A 114 -9.16 4.26 -1.74
N GLY A 115 -9.74 3.86 -0.60
CA GLY A 115 -9.73 2.46 -0.15
C GLY A 115 -10.36 1.52 -1.19
N LEU A 116 -11.55 1.86 -1.70
CA LEU A 116 -12.25 1.07 -2.71
C LEU A 116 -11.44 0.91 -4.00
N LEU A 117 -10.86 2.01 -4.52
CA LEU A 117 -10.05 1.96 -5.73
C LEU A 117 -8.75 1.20 -5.50
N ALA A 118 -8.06 1.42 -4.38
CA ALA A 118 -6.83 0.70 -4.06
C ALA A 118 -7.07 -0.81 -4.00
N THR A 119 -8.08 -1.25 -3.25
CA THR A 119 -8.47 -2.67 -3.15
C THR A 119 -8.87 -3.25 -4.51
N THR A 120 -9.67 -2.52 -5.30
CA THR A 120 -10.07 -2.96 -6.64
C THR A 120 -8.86 -3.12 -7.56
N GLY A 121 -7.94 -2.14 -7.56
CA GLY A 121 -6.70 -2.22 -8.34
C GLY A 121 -5.86 -3.45 -7.99
N VAL A 122 -5.73 -3.74 -6.69
CA VAL A 122 -5.04 -4.94 -6.19
C VAL A 122 -5.72 -6.23 -6.65
N VAL A 123 -7.06 -6.32 -6.59
CA VAL A 123 -7.81 -7.50 -7.06
C VAL A 123 -7.57 -7.76 -8.55
N PHE A 124 -7.62 -6.72 -9.40
CA PHE A 124 -7.32 -6.87 -10.83
C PHE A 124 -5.88 -7.35 -11.08
N TYR A 125 -4.92 -6.89 -10.25
CA TYR A 125 -3.54 -7.40 -10.31
C TYR A 125 -3.42 -8.86 -9.89
N THR A 126 -4.14 -9.29 -8.86
CA THR A 126 -4.21 -10.72 -8.48
C THR A 126 -4.74 -11.56 -9.64
N MET A 127 -5.84 -11.14 -10.27
CA MET A 127 -6.41 -11.85 -11.42
C MET A 127 -5.42 -11.92 -12.60
N ARG A 128 -4.69 -10.82 -12.87
CA ARG A 128 -3.62 -10.80 -13.88
C ARG A 128 -2.54 -11.82 -13.55
N ASP A 129 -2.09 -11.87 -12.30
CA ASP A 129 -0.99 -12.73 -11.87
C ASP A 129 -1.37 -14.21 -11.89
N ILE A 130 -2.60 -14.54 -11.51
CA ILE A 130 -3.16 -15.89 -11.66
C ILE A 130 -3.17 -16.29 -13.15
N ASN A 131 -3.71 -15.44 -14.02
CA ASN A 131 -3.79 -15.70 -15.46
C ASN A 131 -2.41 -15.85 -16.12
N ARG A 132 -1.38 -15.18 -15.57
CA ARG A 132 0.01 -15.27 -16.04
C ARG A 132 0.83 -16.34 -15.32
N ARG A 133 0.21 -17.17 -14.49
CA ARG A 133 0.87 -18.22 -13.69
C ARG A 133 2.02 -17.68 -12.83
N ARG A 134 1.89 -16.44 -12.34
CA ARG A 134 2.81 -15.83 -11.37
C ARG A 134 2.41 -16.25 -9.96
N GLY A 135 2.61 -17.54 -9.67
CA GLY A 135 2.16 -18.18 -8.43
C GLY A 135 2.53 -17.38 -7.18
N PRO A 136 3.83 -17.09 -6.95
CA PRO A 136 4.23 -16.41 -5.73
C PRO A 136 3.66 -14.98 -5.56
N GLN A 137 3.62 -14.16 -6.62
CA GLN A 137 2.97 -12.84 -6.57
C GLN A 137 1.47 -12.93 -6.30
N SER A 138 0.80 -13.92 -6.89
CA SER A 138 -0.64 -14.13 -6.71
C SER A 138 -0.94 -14.52 -5.27
N ILE A 139 -0.16 -15.45 -4.71
CA ILE A 139 -0.27 -15.89 -3.31
C ILE A 139 -0.04 -14.70 -2.37
N LEU A 140 1.04 -13.94 -2.57
CA LEU A 140 1.32 -12.74 -1.78
C LEU A 140 0.13 -11.77 -1.79
N THR A 141 -0.37 -11.44 -2.98
CA THR A 141 -1.44 -10.44 -3.11
C THR A 141 -2.74 -10.95 -2.51
N PHE A 142 -3.08 -12.22 -2.73
CA PHE A 142 -4.26 -12.86 -2.15
C PHE A 142 -4.19 -12.91 -0.62
N THR A 143 -3.04 -13.29 -0.05
CA THR A 143 -2.82 -13.30 1.40
C THR A 143 -2.98 -11.90 2.00
N MET A 144 -2.40 -10.87 1.37
CA MET A 144 -2.54 -9.49 1.85
C MET A 144 -3.99 -9.00 1.80
N LEU A 145 -4.76 -9.38 0.77
CA LEU A 145 -6.19 -9.08 0.68
C LEU A 145 -6.99 -9.78 1.79
N LEU A 146 -6.75 -11.07 2.04
CA LEU A 146 -7.42 -11.82 3.10
C LEU A 146 -7.10 -11.27 4.49
N LEU A 147 -5.83 -10.94 4.76
CA LEU A 147 -5.42 -10.31 6.01
C LEU A 147 -6.08 -8.95 6.20
N GLY A 148 -6.10 -8.11 5.15
CA GLY A 148 -6.77 -6.81 5.19
C GLY A 148 -8.27 -6.93 5.47
N LEU A 149 -8.94 -7.88 4.81
CA LEU A 149 -10.36 -8.17 5.04
C LEU A 149 -10.62 -8.67 6.46
N PHE A 150 -9.82 -9.63 6.93
CA PHE A 150 -9.90 -10.16 8.29
C PHE A 150 -9.78 -9.03 9.32
N VAL A 151 -8.78 -8.15 9.16
CA VAL A 151 -8.54 -7.05 10.10
C VAL A 151 -9.69 -6.03 10.05
N THR A 152 -10.20 -5.70 8.87
CA THR A 152 -11.33 -4.76 8.71
C THR A 152 -12.62 -5.28 9.34
N LEU A 153 -12.88 -6.60 9.28
CA LEU A 153 -14.11 -7.20 9.80
C LEU A 153 -14.09 -7.46 11.32
N ASN A 154 -12.91 -7.59 11.93
CA ASN A 154 -12.78 -8.03 13.33
C ASN A 154 -12.31 -6.94 14.30
N PHE A 155 -11.75 -5.83 13.80
CA PHE A 155 -11.19 -4.78 14.65
C PHE A 155 -11.89 -3.44 14.43
N ARG A 156 -11.75 -2.54 15.41
CA ARG A 156 -12.27 -1.17 15.31
C ARG A 156 -11.46 -0.34 14.31
N PHE A 157 -12.03 0.76 13.84
CA PHE A 157 -11.42 1.67 12.86
C PHE A 157 -10.01 2.11 13.24
N GLU A 158 -9.80 2.46 14.50
CA GLU A 158 -8.54 2.96 15.03
C GLU A 158 -7.41 1.92 15.00
N ILE A 159 -7.78 0.63 14.92
CA ILE A 159 -6.86 -0.49 14.80
C ILE A 159 -6.71 -0.91 13.34
N TRP A 160 -7.82 -1.09 12.61
CA TRP A 160 -7.73 -1.65 11.27
C TRP A 160 -7.12 -0.66 10.26
N GLU A 161 -7.41 0.64 10.37
CA GLU A 161 -6.91 1.65 9.42
C GLU A 161 -5.37 1.63 9.32
N PRO A 162 -4.59 1.78 10.41
CA PRO A 162 -3.13 1.73 10.30
C PRO A 162 -2.61 0.36 9.87
N ILE A 163 -3.25 -0.75 10.27
CA ILE A 163 -2.82 -2.09 9.87
C ILE A 163 -3.02 -2.31 8.37
N VAL A 164 -4.18 -1.94 7.82
CA VAL A 164 -4.45 -2.08 6.38
C VAL A 164 -3.50 -1.21 5.56
N VAL A 165 -3.16 -0.01 6.04
CA VAL A 165 -2.13 0.84 5.41
C VAL A 165 -0.76 0.15 5.44
N ILE A 166 -0.35 -0.43 6.56
CA ILE A 166 0.91 -1.21 6.66
C ILE A 166 0.91 -2.37 5.67
N LEU A 167 -0.18 -3.15 5.60
CA LEU A 167 -0.31 -4.28 4.68
C LEU A 167 -0.24 -3.81 3.22
N GLY A 168 -0.91 -2.70 2.88
CA GLY A 168 -0.86 -2.12 1.54
C GLY A 168 0.54 -1.63 1.13
N LEU A 169 1.26 -0.98 2.05
CA LEU A 169 2.63 -0.53 1.83
C LEU A 169 3.61 -1.71 1.73
N ALA A 170 3.47 -2.73 2.58
CA ALA A 170 4.26 -3.95 2.52
C ALA A 170 4.01 -4.71 1.22
N TRP A 171 2.75 -4.82 0.80
CA TRP A 171 2.39 -5.38 -0.50
C TRP A 171 3.04 -4.60 -1.64
N LEU A 172 2.93 -3.26 -1.65
CA LEU A 172 3.53 -2.42 -2.69
C LEU A 172 5.05 -2.60 -2.74
N PHE A 173 5.73 -2.68 -1.59
CA PHE A 173 7.16 -2.90 -1.51
C PHE A 173 7.55 -4.24 -2.15
N LEU A 174 6.93 -5.34 -1.69
CA LEU A 174 7.23 -6.69 -2.16
C LEU A 174 6.86 -6.89 -3.64
N PHE A 175 5.73 -6.33 -4.06
CA PHE A 175 5.32 -6.30 -5.46
C PHE A 175 6.35 -5.54 -6.31
N SER A 176 6.85 -4.41 -5.83
CA SER A 176 7.88 -3.61 -6.50
C SER A 176 9.22 -4.33 -6.59
N VAL A 177 9.63 -5.09 -5.56
CA VAL A 177 10.80 -5.97 -5.60
C VAL A 177 10.63 -7.03 -6.70
N GLY A 178 9.45 -7.63 -6.80
CA GLY A 178 9.10 -8.58 -7.86
C GLY A 178 9.17 -7.97 -9.27
N THR A 179 8.91 -6.68 -9.43
CA THR A 179 9.11 -5.96 -10.70
C THR A 179 10.58 -5.64 -11.00
N PHE A 180 11.42 -5.54 -9.96
CA PHE A 180 12.84 -5.21 -10.07
C PHE A 180 13.73 -6.43 -10.36
N LYS A 181 13.51 -7.56 -9.68
CA LYS A 181 14.27 -8.83 -9.82
C LYS A 181 13.35 -10.05 -9.70
N PRO A 182 12.57 -10.39 -10.75
CA PRO A 182 11.54 -11.43 -10.66
C PRO A 182 12.08 -12.85 -10.40
N THR A 183 13.31 -13.20 -10.82
CA THR A 183 13.81 -14.58 -10.66
C THR A 183 14.58 -14.82 -9.37
N TRP A 184 15.29 -13.82 -8.84
CA TRP A 184 16.12 -13.99 -7.64
C TRP A 184 15.29 -13.96 -6.35
N PHE A 185 14.38 -13.00 -6.23
CA PHE A 185 13.58 -12.85 -5.01
C PHE A 185 12.72 -14.09 -4.72
N TRP A 186 12.04 -14.61 -5.75
CA TRP A 186 11.21 -15.80 -5.58
C TRP A 186 12.00 -17.09 -5.43
N ARG A 187 13.22 -17.17 -5.97
CA ARG A 187 14.11 -18.30 -5.65
C ARG A 187 14.44 -18.31 -4.17
N VAL A 188 14.88 -17.19 -3.60
CA VAL A 188 15.16 -17.10 -2.15
C VAL A 188 13.95 -17.49 -1.30
N VAL A 189 12.74 -17.05 -1.69
CA VAL A 189 11.51 -17.43 -0.97
C VAL A 189 11.19 -18.91 -1.11
N ILE A 190 11.34 -19.49 -2.31
CA ILE A 190 11.10 -20.91 -2.56
C ILE A 190 12.13 -21.77 -1.82
N ASP A 191 13.42 -21.45 -1.97
CA ASP A 191 14.53 -22.16 -1.34
C ASP A 191 14.36 -22.17 0.21
N PHE A 192 13.89 -21.06 0.79
CA PHE A 192 13.58 -20.99 2.22
C PHE A 192 12.41 -21.92 2.60
N ILE A 193 11.30 -21.91 1.86
CA ILE A 193 10.14 -22.77 2.13
C ILE A 193 10.52 -24.25 2.01
N GLU A 194 11.26 -24.63 0.96
CA GLU A 194 11.73 -26.00 0.76
C GLU A 194 12.62 -26.46 1.93
N SER A 195 13.50 -25.59 2.43
CA SER A 195 14.35 -25.91 3.59
C SER A 195 13.59 -26.14 4.90
N GLU A 196 12.48 -25.44 5.13
CA GLU A 196 11.63 -25.64 6.32
C GLU A 196 10.82 -26.93 6.22
N ILE A 197 10.36 -27.30 5.02
CA ILE A 197 9.66 -28.57 4.79
C ILE A 197 10.61 -29.75 5.06
N GLU A 198 11.83 -29.71 4.52
CA GLU A 198 12.84 -30.76 4.74
C GLU A 198 13.22 -30.93 6.21
N GLN A 199 13.20 -29.86 7.02
CA GLN A 199 13.46 -29.94 8.47
C GLN A 199 12.35 -30.61 9.27
N HIS A 200 11.12 -30.64 8.74
CA HIS A 200 9.97 -31.24 9.41
C HIS A 200 9.64 -32.67 8.94
N GLU A 201 10.21 -33.10 7.81
CA GLU A 201 10.07 -34.47 7.29
C GLU A 201 11.14 -35.45 7.83
N ASN A 202 12.17 -34.96 8.54
CA ASN A 202 13.23 -35.75 9.18
C ASN A 202 13.10 -35.77 10.71
#